data_AF-W1Y0X6-F1
#
_entry.id   AF-W1Y0X6-F1
#
_cell.length_a   1.000
_cell.length_b   1.000
_cell.length_c   1.000
_cell.angle_alpha   90.00
_cell.angle_beta   90.00
_cell.angle_gamma   90.00
#
_symmetry.space_group_name_H-M   'P 1'
#
loop_
_entity.id
_entity.type
_entity.pdbx_description
1 polymer ?
#
loop_
_entity_poly.entity_id
_entity_poly.type
_entity_poly.pdbx_seq_one_letter_code
_entity_poly.pdbx_strand_id
1 'polypeptide(L)'
;MLSAYTRCKENMPGSQPQEIKTMENYFVGYETVVNFISQEELDRDHKGIPHGGFVLRSGESTKGTRHVIEYSLKLDSNPEFTGSALVAYARGLYRLAKHGGTGCYTVFDIPPAWISFSILA
;
A
#
# COMPACT_ATOMS: atom_id res chain seq x y z
N MET A 1 -14.30 -6.82 0.19
CA MET A 1 -15.03 -6.29 -0.97
C MET A 1 -14.06 -5.49 -1.84
N LEU A 2 -14.02 -5.77 -3.14
CA LEU A 2 -13.28 -5.01 -4.15
C LEU A 2 -14.25 -4.18 -4.99
N SER A 3 -13.86 -2.97 -5.36
CA SER A 3 -14.65 -2.10 -6.25
C SER A 3 -13.85 -1.82 -7.52
N ALA A 4 -14.44 -2.13 -8.66
CA ALA A 4 -13.90 -1.81 -9.98
C ALA A 4 -14.77 -0.74 -10.64
N TYR A 5 -14.14 0.33 -11.10
CA TYR A 5 -14.79 1.43 -11.83
C TYR A 5 -14.33 1.36 -13.28
N THR A 6 -15.28 1.27 -14.21
CA THR A 6 -14.97 1.13 -15.63
C THR A 6 -15.92 1.95 -16.48
N ARG A 7 -15.50 2.23 -17.71
CA ARG A 7 -16.29 2.94 -18.70
C ARG A 7 -16.99 1.94 -19.62
N CYS A 8 -18.28 2.13 -19.89
CA CYS A 8 -18.92 1.48 -21.03
C CYS A 8 -18.40 2.13 -22.31
N LYS A 9 -17.76 1.36 -23.20
CA LYS A 9 -17.49 1.85 -24.57
C LYS A 9 -18.80 1.94 -25.34
N GLU A 10 -19.05 3.07 -26.00
CA GLU A 10 -20.14 3.19 -26.98
C GLU A 10 -20.01 2.07 -28.02
N ASN A 11 -21.11 1.37 -28.32
CA ASN A 11 -21.22 0.24 -29.24
C ASN A 11 -20.50 -1.08 -28.85
N MET A 12 -20.02 -1.23 -27.61
CA MET A 12 -19.78 -2.55 -27.02
C MET A 12 -20.89 -2.83 -26.01
N PRO A 13 -21.71 -3.89 -26.16
CA PRO A 13 -22.49 -4.37 -25.01
C PRO A 13 -21.44 -4.64 -23.92
N GLY A 14 -21.51 -3.88 -22.82
CA GLY A 14 -20.39 -3.68 -21.89
C GLY A 14 -19.67 -4.99 -21.57
N SER A 15 -18.33 -4.95 -21.48
CA SER A 15 -17.52 -6.05 -20.93
C SER A 15 -18.29 -6.62 -19.75
N GLN A 16 -18.77 -7.86 -19.88
CA GLN A 16 -19.80 -8.34 -18.97
C GLN A 16 -19.21 -8.26 -17.56
N PRO A 17 -19.93 -7.74 -16.56
CA PRO A 17 -19.44 -7.74 -15.18
C PRO A 17 -18.91 -9.12 -14.75
N GLN A 18 -19.41 -10.19 -15.38
CA GLN A 18 -18.90 -11.54 -15.25
C GLN A 18 -17.44 -11.69 -15.66
N GLU A 19 -17.01 -11.20 -16.83
CA GLU A 19 -15.61 -11.29 -17.27
C GLU A 19 -14.64 -10.69 -16.24
N ILE A 20 -15.00 -9.56 -15.64
CA ILE A 20 -14.22 -8.94 -14.57
C ILE A 20 -14.25 -9.84 -13.33
N LYS A 21 -15.43 -10.26 -12.87
CA LYS A 21 -15.58 -11.05 -11.64
C LYS A 21 -14.96 -12.44 -11.73
N THR A 22 -14.89 -13.03 -12.92
CA THR A 22 -14.33 -14.38 -13.15
C THR A 22 -12.86 -14.34 -13.59
N MET A 23 -12.21 -13.18 -13.60
CA MET A 23 -10.80 -13.07 -13.95
C MET A 23 -9.93 -13.69 -12.84
N GLU A 24 -9.34 -14.85 -13.15
CA GLU A 24 -8.46 -15.60 -12.25
C GLU A 24 -7.27 -14.75 -11.78
N ASN A 25 -6.80 -14.98 -10.55
CA ASN A 25 -5.71 -14.24 -9.88
C ASN A 25 -5.99 -12.76 -9.54
N TYR A 26 -7.08 -12.17 -10.03
CA TYR A 26 -7.42 -10.76 -9.77
C TYR A 26 -8.68 -10.61 -8.93
N PHE A 27 -9.80 -11.19 -9.37
CA PHE A 27 -11.11 -10.96 -8.74
C PHE A 27 -11.77 -12.25 -8.20
N VAL A 28 -11.39 -13.42 -8.72
CA VAL A 28 -11.84 -14.71 -8.17
C VAL A 28 -11.44 -14.82 -6.70
N GLY A 29 -12.41 -15.16 -5.84
CA GLY A 29 -12.23 -15.24 -4.38
C GLY A 29 -12.57 -13.95 -3.63
N TYR A 30 -12.86 -12.84 -4.33
CA TYR A 30 -13.27 -11.58 -3.74
C TYR A 30 -14.72 -11.24 -4.07
N GLU A 31 -15.46 -10.74 -3.08
CA GLU A 31 -16.72 -10.05 -3.34
C GLU A 31 -16.43 -8.75 -4.12
N THR A 32 -16.78 -8.73 -5.41
CA THR A 32 -16.43 -7.65 -6.34
C THR A 32 -17.67 -6.92 -6.84
N VAL A 33 -17.65 -5.60 -6.71
CA VAL A 33 -18.66 -4.66 -7.24
C VAL A 33 -18.08 -3.99 -8.49
N VAL A 34 -18.84 -3.98 -9.58
CA VAL A 34 -18.46 -3.32 -10.84
C VAL A 34 -19.39 -2.13 -11.06
N ASN A 35 -18.83 -0.93 -11.13
CA ASN A 35 -19.55 0.32 -11.36
C ASN A 35 -19.20 0.85 -12.75
N PHE A 36 -20.23 1.12 -13.55
CA PHE A 36 -20.07 1.79 -14.84
C PHE A 36 -20.29 3.28 -14.65
N ILE A 37 -19.25 4.07 -14.94
CA ILE A 37 -19.25 5.52 -14.72
C ILE A 37 -18.83 6.28 -15.97
N SER A 38 -19.12 7.58 -16.00
CA SER A 38 -18.69 8.49 -17.07
C SER A 38 -17.18 8.75 -17.03
N GLN A 39 -16.63 9.24 -18.14
CA GLN A 39 -15.22 9.65 -18.17
C GLN A 39 -14.99 10.86 -17.25
N GLU A 40 -15.94 11.80 -17.23
CA GLU A 40 -15.91 13.00 -16.41
C GLU A 40 -15.89 12.66 -14.91
N GLU A 41 -16.67 11.66 -14.49
CA GLU A 41 -16.68 11.17 -13.10
C GLU A 41 -15.38 10.45 -12.74
N LEU A 42 -14.88 9.55 -13.60
CA LEU A 42 -13.59 8.88 -13.41
C LEU A 42 -12.47 9.91 -13.24
N ASP A 43 -12.50 10.96 -14.06
CA ASP A 43 -11.51 12.04 -14.06
C ASP A 43 -11.61 13.00 -12.86
N ARG A 44 -12.78 13.15 -12.27
CA ARG A 44 -12.99 14.01 -11.11
C ARG A 44 -12.67 13.28 -9.80
N ASP A 45 -13.14 12.03 -9.68
CA ASP A 45 -13.24 11.35 -8.39
C ASP A 45 -12.22 10.20 -8.23
N HIS A 46 -11.64 9.69 -9.32
CA HIS A 46 -10.81 8.47 -9.30
C HIS A 46 -9.39 8.65 -9.89
N LYS A 47 -8.91 9.90 -10.03
CA LYS A 47 -7.53 10.20 -10.48
C LYS A 47 -6.45 9.99 -9.43
N GLY A 48 -6.82 10.04 -8.15
CA GLY A 48 -5.87 9.86 -7.06
C GLY A 48 -5.30 8.44 -7.03
N ILE A 49 -4.16 8.27 -6.36
CA ILE A 49 -3.60 6.95 -6.03
C ILE A 49 -3.58 6.81 -4.50
N PRO A 50 -4.74 6.91 -3.83
CA PRO A 50 -4.81 6.69 -2.39
C PRO A 50 -4.55 5.21 -2.10
N HIS A 51 -3.94 4.95 -0.96
CA HIS A 51 -3.75 3.59 -0.47
C HIS A 51 -3.69 3.60 1.05
N GLY A 52 -3.77 2.42 1.63
CA GLY A 52 -3.56 2.25 3.06
C GLY A 52 -3.54 0.79 3.42
N GLY A 53 -3.73 0.54 4.70
CA GLY A 53 -3.82 -0.81 5.22
C GLY A 53 -3.47 -0.85 6.69
N PHE A 54 -3.59 -2.05 7.25
CA PHE A 54 -3.30 -2.32 8.65
C PHE A 54 -2.39 -3.53 8.75
N VAL A 55 -1.41 -3.45 9.65
CA VAL A 55 -0.69 -4.62 10.18
C VAL A 55 -1.17 -4.80 11.61
N LEU A 56 -1.84 -5.92 11.85
CA LEU A 56 -2.45 -6.24 13.13
C LEU A 56 -1.79 -7.49 13.73
N ARG A 57 -1.32 -7.36 14.98
CA ARG A 57 -0.86 -8.48 15.79
C ARG A 57 -1.67 -8.52 17.07
N SER A 58 -2.50 -9.55 17.22
CA SER A 58 -3.17 -9.88 18.49
C SER A 58 -2.52 -11.11 19.10
N GLY A 59 -2.33 -11.12 20.42
CA GLY A 59 -1.75 -12.25 21.13
C GLY A 59 -2.05 -12.22 22.62
N GLU A 60 -1.62 -13.26 23.33
CA GLU A 60 -1.73 -13.36 24.79
C GLU A 60 -0.35 -13.59 25.39
N SER A 61 -0.01 -12.90 26.49
CA SER A 61 1.24 -13.15 27.24
C SER A 61 1.09 -14.32 28.22
N THR A 62 -0.10 -14.43 28.80
CA THR A 62 -0.58 -15.52 29.65
C THR A 62 -2.05 -15.73 29.30
N LYS A 63 -2.61 -16.91 29.58
CA LYS A 63 -4.02 -17.24 29.24
C LYS A 63 -4.98 -16.15 29.73
N GLY A 64 -5.71 -15.54 28.80
CA GLY A 64 -6.66 -14.46 29.07
C GLY A 64 -6.09 -13.04 29.10
N THR A 65 -4.76 -12.87 29.12
CA THR A 65 -4.09 -11.56 29.12
C THR A 65 -3.75 -11.15 27.69
N ARG A 66 -4.70 -10.48 27.04
CA ARG A 66 -4.64 -10.10 25.62
C ARG A 66 -3.88 -8.81 25.38
N HIS A 67 -3.14 -8.78 24.28
CA HIS A 67 -2.38 -7.64 23.77
C HIS A 67 -2.64 -7.47 22.29
N VAL A 68 -2.71 -6.23 21.82
CA VAL A 68 -2.86 -5.88 20.41
C VAL A 68 -1.81 -4.85 20.03
N ILE A 69 -1.19 -5.04 18.87
CA ILE A 69 -0.34 -4.07 18.20
C ILE A 69 -0.97 -3.79 16.84
N GLU A 70 -1.19 -2.52 16.54
CA GLU A 70 -1.75 -2.05 15.28
C GLU A 70 -0.83 -1.00 14.66
N TYR A 71 -0.50 -1.20 13.38
CA TYR A 71 0.11 -0.18 12.54
C TYR A 71 -0.82 0.13 11.37
N SER A 72 -1.17 1.40 11.17
CA SER A 72 -2.06 1.83 10.09
C SER A 72 -1.38 2.82 9.16
N LEU A 73 -1.67 2.72 7.86
CA LEU A 73 -1.38 3.76 6.87
C LEU A 73 -2.67 4.27 6.25
N LYS A 74 -2.80 5.60 6.15
CA LYS A 74 -3.86 6.30 5.43
C LYS A 74 -3.19 7.32 4.52
N LEU A 75 -3.10 7.01 3.24
CA LEU A 75 -2.28 7.74 2.28
C LEU A 75 -3.17 8.35 1.20
N ASP A 76 -3.04 9.65 0.99
CA ASP A 76 -3.65 10.33 -0.15
C ASP A 76 -2.90 10.01 -1.46
N SER A 77 -1.57 9.80 -1.36
CA SER A 77 -0.70 9.42 -2.49
C SER A 77 0.28 8.33 -2.07
N ASN A 78 0.03 7.10 -2.54
CA ASN A 78 0.93 5.97 -2.32
C ASN A 78 2.35 6.17 -2.91
N PRO A 79 2.49 6.71 -4.14
CA PRO A 79 3.81 6.97 -4.70
C PRO A 79 4.63 8.00 -3.90
N GLU A 80 4.00 9.07 -3.41
CA GLU A 80 4.70 10.10 -2.62
C GLU A 80 5.15 9.58 -1.27
N PHE A 81 4.30 8.81 -0.58
CA PHE A 81 4.67 8.16 0.68
C PHE A 81 5.84 7.18 0.48
N THR A 82 5.76 6.36 -0.57
CA THR A 82 6.84 5.42 -0.92
C THR A 82 8.14 6.17 -1.24
N GLY A 83 8.07 7.25 -2.02
CA GLY A 83 9.22 8.11 -2.30
C GLY A 83 9.84 8.71 -1.05
N SER A 84 9.00 9.16 -0.10
CA SER A 84 9.44 9.69 1.18
C SER A 84 10.20 8.64 2.02
N ALA A 85 9.70 7.41 2.06
CA ALA A 85 10.39 6.30 2.71
C ALA A 85 11.75 6.01 2.04
N LEU A 86 11.80 5.96 0.70
CA LEU A 86 13.05 5.75 -0.04
C LEU A 86 14.10 6.81 0.29
N VAL A 87 13.72 8.10 0.36
CA VAL A 87 14.65 9.19 0.73
C VAL A 87 15.16 9.03 2.17
N ALA A 88 14.30 8.62 3.10
CA ALA A 88 14.71 8.36 4.48
C ALA A 88 15.72 7.19 4.56
N TYR A 89 15.49 6.10 3.83
CA TYR A 89 16.40 4.96 3.77
C TYR A 89 17.70 5.28 3.02
N ALA A 90 17.67 6.12 1.99
CA ALA A 90 18.89 6.59 1.33
C ALA A 90 19.85 7.29 2.31
N ARG A 91 19.32 8.08 3.25
CA ARG A 91 20.11 8.67 4.36
C ARG A 91 20.73 7.61 5.24
N GLY A 92 19.95 6.59 5.62
CA GLY A 92 20.45 5.47 6.42
C GLY A 92 21.57 4.70 5.73
N LEU A 93 21.41 4.40 4.44
CA LEU A 93 22.42 3.72 3.62
C LEU A 93 23.69 4.56 3.43
N TYR A 94 23.56 5.88 3.29
CA TYR A 94 24.72 6.77 3.26
C TYR A 94 25.53 6.70 4.57
N ARG A 95 24.84 6.69 5.73
CA ARG A 95 25.49 6.50 7.03
C ARG A 95 26.11 5.11 7.14
N LEU A 96 25.45 4.07 6.64
CA LEU A 96 25.97 2.70 6.58
C LEU A 96 27.29 2.61 5.82
N ALA A 97 27.31 3.16 4.61
CA ALA A 97 28.49 3.18 3.77
C ALA A 97 29.66 3.91 4.45
N LYS A 98 29.39 5.03 5.14
CA LYS A 98 30.42 5.74 5.93
C LYS A 98 30.99 4.93 7.09
N HIS A 99 30.25 3.95 7.61
CA HIS A 99 30.72 3.02 8.63
C HIS A 99 31.23 1.70 8.04
N GLY A 100 31.50 1.65 6.73
CA GLY A 100 32.09 0.49 6.06
C GLY A 100 31.10 -0.61 5.64
N GLY A 101 29.79 -0.38 5.75
CA GLY A 101 28.79 -1.33 5.29
C GLY A 101 28.79 -1.50 3.77
N THR A 102 28.73 -2.74 3.29
CA THR A 102 28.71 -3.10 1.86
C THR A 102 27.80 -4.32 1.65
N GLY A 103 27.25 -4.47 0.44
CA GLY A 103 26.31 -5.56 0.11
C GLY A 103 24.84 -5.15 0.14
N CYS A 104 23.96 -6.14 0.19
CA CYS A 104 22.51 -5.95 0.14
C CYS A 104 21.91 -5.94 1.56
N TYR A 105 21.03 -4.98 1.83
CA TYR A 105 20.35 -4.81 3.10
C TYR A 105 18.85 -4.65 2.90
N THR A 106 18.08 -5.03 3.92
CA THR A 106 16.63 -4.89 3.99
C THR A 106 16.25 -3.88 5.07
N VAL A 107 14.94 -3.60 5.19
CA VAL A 107 14.41 -2.74 6.26
C VAL A 107 14.69 -3.28 7.68
N PHE A 108 15.01 -4.58 7.83
CA PHE A 108 15.33 -5.17 9.12
C PHE A 108 16.78 -4.90 9.56
N ASP A 109 17.66 -4.51 8.63
CA ASP A 109 19.08 -4.32 8.90
C ASP A 109 19.42 -2.86 9.22
N ILE A 110 18.49 -1.92 8.97
CA ILE A 110 18.72 -0.48 9.12
C ILE A 110 17.98 0.03 10.37
N PRO A 111 18.71 0.45 11.42
CA PRO A 111 18.08 0.98 12.63
C PRO A 111 17.26 2.26 12.34
N PRO A 112 16.10 2.48 12.99
CA PRO A 112 15.30 3.69 12.80
C PRO A 112 16.08 5.01 13.04
N ALA A 113 17.05 5.01 13.95
CA ALA A 113 17.91 6.17 14.19
C ALA A 113 18.69 6.61 12.94
N TRP A 114 18.98 5.69 12.02
CA TRP A 114 19.78 5.98 10.83
C TRP A 114 18.99 6.68 9.74
N ILE A 115 17.67 6.48 9.71
CA ILE A 115 16.78 7.15 8.75
C ILE A 115 16.25 8.49 9.29
N SER A 116 16.52 8.80 10.57
CA SER A 116 16.17 10.08 11.20
C SER A 116 17.07 11.24 10.76
N PHE A 117 16.53 12.46 10.76
CA PHE A 117 17.28 13.69 10.48
C PHE A 117 18.22 14.07 11.63
N SER A 118 17.84 13.82 12.89
CA SER A 118 18.62 14.23 14.06
C SER A 118 19.80 13.29 14.32
N ILE A 119 20.90 13.88 14.82
CA ILE A 119 22.17 13.20 15.14
C ILE A 119 22.29 12.94 16.66
N LEU A 120 21.24 13.16 17.44
CA LEU A 120 21.24 12.90 18.87
C LEU A 120 20.64 11.52 19.15
N ALA A 121 21.52 10.52 19.22
CA ALA A 121 21.41 9.36 20.10
C ALA A 121 22.72 9.30 20.91
#